data_AF-A0A926DF22-F1
#
_entry.id   AF-A0A926DF22-F1
#
_cell.length_a   1.000
_cell.length_b   1.000
_cell.length_c   1.000
_cell.angle_alpha   90.00
_cell.angle_beta   90.00
_cell.angle_gamma   90.00
#
_symmetry.space_group_name_H-M   'P 1'
#
loop_
_entity.id
_entity.type
_entity.pdbx_description
1 polymer ?
#
loop_
_entity_poly.entity_id
_entity_poly.type
_entity_poly.pdbx_seq_one_letter_code
_entity_poly.pdbx_strand_id
1 'polypeptide(L)'
;MAISNEALDQIVSSVLSDEDMRVEDIPNLDLYMDQIITLFDEKIRRAPAADGRVLTKTMINNYSKDGLIKPIRGKKYTREQILQMLVIYNLKQTLSIGEIKQFMQELYGEGGYEKNDRREELSSMYNTYLEHKAASRDETQQLVEQMAHRVSGLPEQQARGALILELCSLSAALRRIASGLCTGEEQ
;
A
#
# COMPACT_ATOMS: atom_id res chain seq x y z
N MET A 1 22.05 25.54 4.14
CA MET A 1 20.96 25.82 5.09
C MET A 1 20.40 24.45 5.37
N ALA A 2 20.86 23.86 6.48
CA ALA A 2 20.71 22.44 6.78
C ALA A 2 19.30 21.97 6.55
N ILE A 3 19.15 20.69 6.16
CA ILE A 3 18.01 19.97 6.73
C ILE A 3 18.29 19.99 8.23
N SER A 4 17.75 20.98 8.93
CA SER A 4 17.71 20.96 10.37
C SER A 4 17.00 19.68 10.77
N ASN A 5 17.35 19.09 11.92
CA ASN A 5 16.61 17.93 12.44
C ASN A 5 15.09 18.19 12.41
N GLU A 6 14.68 19.43 12.69
CA GLU A 6 13.29 19.88 12.58
C GLU A 6 12.66 19.69 11.17
N ALA A 7 13.40 19.95 10.09
CA ALA A 7 12.91 19.76 8.73
C ALA A 7 12.77 18.27 8.37
N LEU A 8 13.69 17.43 8.86
CA LEU A 8 13.58 15.97 8.70
C LEU A 8 12.38 15.44 9.49
N ASP A 9 12.22 15.86 10.74
CA ASP A 9 11.13 15.46 11.62
C ASP A 9 9.77 15.84 11.03
N GLN A 10 9.65 17.04 10.43
CA GLN A 10 8.44 17.46 9.72
C GLN A 10 8.13 16.58 8.51
N ILE A 11 9.15 16.19 7.73
CA ILE A 11 8.98 15.28 6.59
C ILE A 11 8.51 13.91 7.07
N VAL A 12 9.19 13.35 8.07
CA VAL A 12 8.87 12.03 8.63
C VAL A 12 7.46 12.03 9.21
N SER A 13 7.12 13.01 10.05
CA SER A 13 5.79 13.15 10.64
C SER A 13 4.69 13.28 9.59
N SER A 14 4.90 14.11 8.55
CA SER A 14 3.97 14.26 7.43
C SER A 14 3.71 12.94 6.71
N VAL A 15 4.76 12.20 6.35
CA VAL A 15 4.63 10.91 5.63
C VAL A 15 4.00 9.82 6.51
N LEU A 16 4.33 9.78 7.79
CA LEU A 16 3.77 8.78 8.71
C LEU A 16 2.33 9.09 9.15
N SER A 17 1.80 10.29 8.85
CA SER A 17 0.44 10.70 9.20
C SER A 17 -0.65 10.20 8.24
N ASP A 18 -0.29 9.47 7.19
CA ASP A 18 -1.22 8.89 6.21
C ASP A 18 -2.45 8.21 6.85
N GLU A 19 -3.65 8.47 6.34
CA GLU A 19 -4.90 7.81 6.75
C GLU A 19 -5.29 6.74 5.73
N ASP A 20 -5.58 5.54 6.22
CA ASP A 20 -6.10 4.43 5.42
C ASP A 20 -7.60 4.23 5.64
N MET A 21 -8.28 3.81 4.58
CA MET A 21 -9.66 3.35 4.68
C MET A 21 -9.70 2.05 5.50
N ARG A 22 -10.60 1.96 6.48
CA ARG A 22 -10.77 0.76 7.28
C ARG A 22 -11.79 -0.19 6.68
N VAL A 23 -11.78 -1.45 7.09
CA VAL A 23 -12.74 -2.44 6.59
C VAL A 23 -14.18 -2.03 6.92
N GLU A 24 -14.41 -1.45 8.09
CA GLU A 24 -15.71 -0.95 8.55
C GLU A 24 -16.23 0.27 7.76
N ASP A 25 -15.36 1.00 7.06
CA ASP A 25 -15.77 2.11 6.19
C ASP A 25 -16.45 1.61 4.90
N ILE A 26 -16.19 0.36 4.50
CA ILE A 26 -16.83 -0.25 3.33
C ILE A 26 -18.29 -0.57 3.72
N PRO A 27 -19.29 -0.17 2.92
CA PRO A 27 -20.69 -0.44 3.26
C PRO A 27 -21.07 -1.91 3.02
N ASN A 28 -22.12 -2.37 3.71
CA ASN A 28 -22.71 -3.71 3.53
C ASN A 28 -23.75 -3.74 2.40
N LEU A 29 -23.46 -3.07 1.27
CA LEU A 29 -24.27 -3.06 0.07
C LEU A 29 -23.40 -2.90 -1.18
N ASP A 30 -23.87 -3.40 -2.32
CA ASP A 30 -23.10 -3.31 -3.56
C ASP A 30 -23.10 -1.88 -4.12
N LEU A 31 -21.92 -1.37 -4.46
CA LEU A 31 -21.71 0.00 -4.91
C LEU A 31 -21.57 0.11 -6.44
N TYR A 32 -21.95 1.25 -6.99
CA TYR A 32 -21.59 1.63 -8.36
C TYR A 32 -20.14 2.13 -8.42
N MET A 33 -19.52 2.03 -9.60
CA MET A 33 -18.12 2.43 -9.83
C MET A 33 -17.79 3.84 -9.31
N ASP A 34 -18.64 4.83 -9.58
CA ASP A 34 -18.42 6.20 -9.13
C ASP A 34 -18.43 6.32 -7.59
N GLN A 35 -19.29 5.54 -6.92
CA GLN A 35 -19.34 5.52 -5.45
C GLN A 35 -18.08 4.89 -4.84
N ILE A 36 -17.46 3.92 -5.50
CA ILE A 36 -16.20 3.31 -5.04
C ILE A 36 -15.06 4.32 -5.17
N ILE A 37 -15.00 5.05 -6.28
CA ILE A 37 -13.97 6.09 -6.48
C ILE A 37 -14.12 7.18 -5.41
N THR A 38 -15.35 7.67 -5.19
CA THR A 38 -15.63 8.63 -4.11
C THR A 38 -15.24 8.08 -2.74
N LEU A 39 -15.59 6.82 -2.44
CA LEU A 39 -15.24 6.18 -1.18
C LEU A 39 -13.71 6.16 -0.96
N PHE A 40 -12.94 5.77 -1.98
CA PHE A 40 -11.48 5.72 -1.91
C PHE A 40 -10.87 7.12 -1.75
N ASP A 41 -11.37 8.11 -2.51
CA ASP A 41 -10.89 9.49 -2.44
C ASP A 41 -11.23 10.16 -1.09
N GLU A 42 -12.35 9.81 -0.46
CA GLU A 42 -12.77 10.37 0.84
C GLU A 42 -12.07 9.73 2.04
N LYS A 43 -11.82 8.42 1.96
CA LYS A 43 -11.34 7.61 3.10
C LYS A 43 -9.83 7.42 3.14
N ILE A 44 -9.13 7.63 2.04
CA ILE A 44 -7.67 7.48 1.99
C ILE A 44 -7.05 8.86 1.85
N ARG A 45 -6.24 9.24 2.85
CA ARG A 45 -5.44 10.48 2.81
C ARG A 45 -3.97 10.14 2.82
N ARG A 46 -3.22 10.80 1.96
CA ARG A 46 -1.77 10.67 1.86
C ARG A 46 -1.12 12.04 1.99
N ALA A 47 0.13 12.07 2.44
CA ALA A 47 0.93 13.28 2.46
C ALA A 47 0.94 13.95 1.06
N PRO A 48 1.00 15.30 0.97
CA PRO A 48 0.91 16.04 -0.30
C PRO A 48 1.94 15.64 -1.37
N ALA A 49 3.05 15.00 -0.98
CA ALA A 49 4.07 14.49 -1.89
C ALA A 49 3.69 13.15 -2.57
N ALA A 50 2.64 12.47 -2.09
CA ALA A 50 2.08 11.28 -2.71
C ALA A 50 1.15 11.69 -3.87
N ASP A 51 1.76 12.09 -4.98
CA ASP A 51 1.03 12.53 -6.16
C ASP A 51 0.33 11.34 -6.83
N GLY A 52 -1.00 11.39 -6.91
CA GLY A 52 -1.78 10.42 -7.68
C GLY A 52 -3.23 10.26 -7.22
N ARG A 53 -4.15 10.12 -8.19
CA ARG A 53 -5.53 9.68 -7.90
C ARG A 53 -5.50 8.31 -7.23
N VAL A 54 -6.30 8.14 -6.18
CA VAL A 54 -6.34 6.92 -5.38
C VAL A 54 -6.79 5.73 -6.25
N LEU A 55 -7.88 5.94 -7.01
CA LEU A 55 -8.46 4.93 -7.92
C LEU A 55 -9.12 5.61 -9.14
N THR A 56 -9.13 4.94 -10.31
CA THR A 56 -9.82 5.45 -11.51
C THR A 56 -10.69 4.38 -12.17
N LYS A 57 -11.67 4.80 -12.99
CA LYS A 57 -12.54 3.90 -13.77
C LYS A 57 -11.74 2.91 -14.61
N THR A 58 -10.68 3.38 -15.26
CA THR A 58 -9.81 2.55 -16.10
C THR A 58 -9.09 1.49 -15.27
N MET A 59 -8.56 1.85 -14.10
CA MET A 59 -7.89 0.90 -13.20
C MET A 59 -8.85 -0.19 -12.73
N ILE A 60 -10.05 0.18 -12.27
CA ILE A 60 -11.09 -0.77 -11.84
C ILE A 60 -11.43 -1.78 -12.95
N ASN A 61 -11.62 -1.27 -14.18
CA ASN A 61 -11.91 -2.11 -15.33
C ASN A 61 -10.75 -3.05 -15.66
N ASN A 62 -9.50 -2.56 -15.61
CA ASN A 62 -8.32 -3.38 -15.86
C ASN A 62 -8.17 -4.48 -14.80
N TYR A 63 -8.40 -4.17 -13.51
CA TYR A 63 -8.33 -5.17 -12.46
C TYR A 63 -9.29 -6.35 -12.69
N SER A 64 -10.52 -6.08 -13.14
CA SER A 64 -11.45 -7.16 -13.46
C SER A 64 -11.08 -7.91 -14.74
N LYS A 65 -10.60 -7.21 -15.77
CA LYS A 65 -10.22 -7.84 -17.06
C LYS A 65 -8.98 -8.71 -16.92
N ASP A 66 -8.01 -8.26 -16.13
CA ASP A 66 -6.71 -8.92 -15.96
C ASP A 66 -6.76 -10.03 -14.89
N GLY A 67 -7.90 -10.18 -14.20
CA GLY A 67 -8.12 -11.22 -13.20
C GLY A 67 -7.46 -10.93 -11.85
N LEU A 68 -7.29 -9.66 -11.47
CA LEU A 68 -6.83 -9.28 -10.14
C LEU A 68 -7.96 -9.22 -9.11
N ILE A 69 -9.20 -9.06 -9.59
CA ILE A 69 -10.40 -9.07 -8.76
C ILE A 69 -11.41 -10.06 -9.35
N LYS A 70 -12.39 -10.43 -8.52
CA LYS A 70 -13.52 -11.25 -8.94
C LYS A 70 -14.24 -10.60 -10.13
N PRO A 71 -14.65 -11.36 -11.17
CA PRO A 71 -15.31 -10.80 -12.34
C PRO A 71 -16.53 -9.96 -11.97
N ILE A 72 -16.62 -8.74 -12.53
CA ILE A 72 -17.75 -7.85 -12.30
C ILE A 72 -18.94 -8.31 -13.13
N ARG A 73 -20.06 -8.64 -12.47
CA ARG A 73 -21.32 -9.00 -13.13
C ARG A 73 -22.29 -7.81 -13.03
N GLY A 74 -22.41 -7.05 -14.12
CA GLY A 74 -23.29 -5.89 -14.18
C GLY A 74 -22.58 -4.57 -13.85
N LYS A 75 -23.28 -3.64 -13.18
CA LYS A 75 -22.77 -2.28 -12.86
C LYS A 75 -22.43 -2.06 -11.39
N LYS A 76 -22.58 -3.09 -10.55
CA LYS A 76 -22.40 -3.02 -9.11
C LYS A 76 -21.24 -3.91 -8.67
N TYR A 77 -20.62 -3.54 -7.56
CA TYR A 77 -19.42 -4.16 -7.02
C TYR A 77 -19.68 -4.59 -5.58
N THR A 78 -19.30 -5.83 -5.28
CA THR A 78 -19.49 -6.41 -3.96
C THR A 78 -18.45 -5.90 -2.97
N ARG A 79 -18.75 -6.04 -1.68
CA ARG A 79 -17.79 -5.79 -0.59
C ARG A 79 -16.46 -6.55 -0.80
N GLU A 80 -16.52 -7.78 -1.29
CA GLU A 80 -15.33 -8.58 -1.63
C GLU A 80 -14.46 -7.88 -2.67
N GLN A 81 -15.06 -7.42 -3.77
CA GLN A 81 -14.34 -6.72 -4.84
C GLN A 81 -13.72 -5.41 -4.36
N ILE A 82 -14.41 -4.68 -3.47
CA ILE A 82 -13.89 -3.44 -2.88
C ILE A 82 -12.69 -3.74 -1.97
N LEU A 83 -12.76 -4.80 -1.16
CA LEU A 83 -11.61 -5.26 -0.36
C LEU A 83 -10.43 -5.69 -1.23
N GLN A 84 -10.67 -6.42 -2.32
CA GLN A 84 -9.62 -6.77 -3.28
C GLN A 84 -8.96 -5.52 -3.87
N MET A 85 -9.75 -4.51 -4.27
CA MET A 85 -9.21 -3.23 -4.77
C MET A 85 -8.39 -2.50 -3.70
N LEU A 86 -8.78 -2.58 -2.43
CA LEU A 86 -8.06 -1.96 -1.32
C LEU A 86 -6.70 -2.65 -1.06
N VAL A 87 -6.66 -3.97 -1.13
CA VAL A 87 -5.41 -4.75 -1.08
C VAL A 87 -4.51 -4.36 -2.25
N ILE A 88 -5.02 -4.39 -3.49
CA ILE A 88 -4.27 -4.01 -4.69
C ILE A 88 -3.77 -2.56 -4.59
N TYR A 89 -4.57 -1.64 -4.06
CA TYR A 89 -4.18 -0.24 -3.87
C TYR A 89 -2.94 -0.09 -2.99
N ASN A 90 -2.83 -0.88 -1.92
CA ASN A 90 -1.67 -0.85 -1.03
C ASN A 90 -0.46 -1.57 -1.65
N LEU A 91 -0.67 -2.70 -2.32
CA LEU A 91 0.41 -3.46 -2.95
C LEU A 91 1.05 -2.74 -4.15
N LYS A 92 0.25 -2.02 -4.97
CA LYS A 92 0.73 -1.36 -6.20
C LYS A 92 1.79 -0.28 -5.97
N GLN A 93 1.95 0.19 -4.72
CA GLN A 93 2.96 1.18 -4.36
C GLN A 93 4.38 0.60 -4.42
N THR A 94 4.50 -0.72 -4.29
CA THR A 94 5.80 -1.42 -4.22
C THR A 94 5.91 -2.51 -5.28
N LEU A 95 4.83 -3.25 -5.51
CA LEU A 95 4.79 -4.41 -6.39
C LEU A 95 4.20 -4.08 -7.77
N SER A 96 4.65 -4.80 -8.78
CA SER A 96 4.09 -4.76 -10.14
C SER A 96 2.75 -5.46 -10.20
N ILE A 97 1.95 -5.14 -11.23
CA ILE A 97 0.66 -5.80 -11.48
C ILE A 97 0.80 -7.31 -11.68
N GLY A 98 1.92 -7.78 -12.26
CA GLY A 98 2.19 -9.20 -12.45
C GLY A 98 2.38 -9.93 -11.12
N GLU A 99 3.21 -9.38 -10.23
CA GLU A 99 3.46 -9.93 -8.89
C GLU A 99 2.17 -9.93 -8.05
N ILE A 100 1.41 -8.84 -8.10
CA ILE A 100 0.12 -8.74 -7.39
C ILE A 100 -0.85 -9.79 -7.91
N LYS A 101 -0.91 -10.00 -9.24
CA LYS A 101 -1.78 -11.01 -9.82
C LYS A 101 -1.41 -12.41 -9.34
N GLN A 102 -0.12 -12.75 -9.31
CA GLN A 102 0.36 -14.03 -8.79
C GLN A 102 -0.06 -14.22 -7.33
N PHE A 103 0.25 -13.24 -6.47
CA PHE A 103 -0.13 -13.26 -5.07
C PHE A 103 -1.65 -13.44 -4.87
N MET A 104 -2.47 -12.70 -5.62
CA MET A 104 -3.93 -12.82 -5.53
C MET A 104 -4.43 -14.19 -6.02
N GLN A 105 -3.81 -14.78 -7.04
CA GLN A 105 -4.15 -16.13 -7.51
C GLN A 105 -3.81 -17.19 -6.45
N GLU A 106 -2.65 -17.09 -5.82
CA GLU A 106 -2.24 -17.97 -4.73
C GLU A 106 -3.17 -17.85 -3.52
N LEU A 107 -3.50 -16.62 -3.13
CA LEU A 107 -4.43 -16.34 -2.03
C LEU A 107 -5.81 -16.99 -2.26
N TYR A 108 -6.31 -16.99 -3.50
CA TYR A 108 -7.60 -17.61 -3.84
C TYR A 108 -7.48 -19.12 -4.14
N GLY A 109 -6.28 -19.65 -4.37
CA GLY A 109 -6.01 -21.07 -4.54
C GLY A 109 -6.76 -21.76 -5.69
N GLU A 110 -6.84 -23.08 -5.64
CA GLU A 110 -7.56 -23.87 -6.64
C GLU A 110 -9.04 -23.47 -6.74
N GLY A 111 -9.52 -23.24 -7.96
CA GLY A 111 -10.89 -22.76 -8.22
C GLY A 111 -11.06 -21.24 -8.24
N GLY A 112 -10.03 -20.47 -7.87
CA GLY A 112 -9.98 -19.02 -8.02
C GLY A 112 -11.16 -18.26 -7.38
N TYR A 113 -11.52 -17.11 -7.96
CA TYR A 113 -12.57 -16.24 -7.42
C TYR A 113 -14.00 -16.82 -7.52
N GLU A 114 -14.22 -17.87 -8.31
CA GLU A 114 -15.56 -18.41 -8.55
C GLU A 114 -16.04 -19.32 -7.42
N LYS A 115 -15.12 -20.11 -6.84
CA LYS A 115 -15.44 -21.10 -5.80
C LYS A 115 -15.18 -20.60 -4.39
N ASN A 116 -14.36 -19.56 -4.24
CA ASN A 116 -13.89 -19.08 -2.95
C ASN A 116 -14.43 -17.67 -2.68
N ASP A 117 -15.29 -17.55 -1.67
CA ASP A 117 -15.62 -16.26 -1.04
C ASP A 117 -14.61 -16.06 0.09
N ARG A 118 -13.74 -15.06 -0.05
CA ARG A 118 -12.66 -14.78 0.89
C ARG A 118 -12.85 -13.47 1.66
N ARG A 119 -14.10 -13.00 1.79
CA ARG A 119 -14.40 -11.72 2.44
C ARG A 119 -13.85 -11.62 3.85
N GLU A 120 -13.99 -12.67 4.66
CA GLU A 120 -13.56 -12.68 6.06
C GLU A 120 -12.04 -12.74 6.16
N GLU A 121 -11.39 -13.60 5.37
CA GLU A 121 -9.93 -13.71 5.34
C GLU A 121 -9.26 -12.43 4.83
N LEU A 122 -9.80 -11.81 3.77
CA LEU A 122 -9.31 -10.52 3.27
C LEU A 122 -9.48 -9.42 4.33
N SER A 123 -10.62 -9.39 5.02
CA SER A 123 -10.87 -8.42 6.08
C SER A 123 -9.89 -8.60 7.24
N SER A 124 -9.67 -9.83 7.67
CA SER A 124 -8.74 -10.17 8.76
C SER A 124 -7.29 -9.81 8.39
N MET A 125 -6.85 -10.21 7.19
CA MET A 125 -5.52 -9.88 6.67
C MET A 125 -5.30 -8.36 6.60
N TYR A 126 -6.28 -7.62 6.07
CA TYR A 126 -6.16 -6.18 5.91
C TYR A 126 -6.17 -5.45 7.25
N ASN A 127 -7.02 -5.85 8.20
CA ASN A 127 -7.02 -5.29 9.56
C ASN A 127 -5.70 -5.54 10.27
N THR A 128 -5.16 -6.75 10.18
CA THR A 128 -3.83 -7.09 10.74
C THR A 128 -2.75 -6.19 10.14
N TYR A 129 -2.79 -5.95 8.82
CA TYR A 129 -1.89 -5.01 8.16
C TYR A 129 -2.02 -3.58 8.73
N LEU A 130 -3.25 -3.07 8.92
CA LEU A 130 -3.48 -1.73 9.46
C LEU A 130 -2.96 -1.60 10.89
N GLU A 131 -3.19 -2.61 11.73
CA GLU A 131 -2.69 -2.64 13.11
C GLU A 131 -1.16 -2.60 13.15
N HIS A 132 -0.49 -3.43 12.36
CA HIS A 132 0.97 -3.44 12.27
C HIS A 132 1.52 -2.15 11.67
N LYS A 133 0.86 -1.59 10.64
CA LYS A 133 1.26 -0.30 10.05
C LYS A 133 1.21 0.82 11.07
N ALA A 134 0.17 0.85 11.92
CA ALA A 134 0.04 1.84 12.98
C ALA A 134 1.12 1.67 14.04
N ALA A 135 1.41 0.44 14.46
CA ALA A 135 2.45 0.13 15.44
C ALA A 135 3.87 0.45 14.94
N SER A 136 4.16 0.22 13.66
CA SER A 136 5.48 0.46 13.08
C SER A 136 5.78 1.94 12.76
N ARG A 137 4.87 2.88 13.04
CA ARG A 137 5.14 4.32 12.86
C ARG A 137 6.31 4.78 13.70
N ASP A 138 6.29 4.46 15.00
CA ASP A 138 7.35 4.84 15.94
C ASP A 138 8.68 4.15 15.58
N GLU A 139 8.62 2.88 15.17
CA GLU A 139 9.79 2.12 14.71
C GLU A 139 10.41 2.75 13.46
N THR A 140 9.57 3.17 12.50
CA THR A 140 10.03 3.83 11.27
C THR A 140 10.67 5.18 11.57
N GLN A 141 10.08 5.96 12.48
CA GLN A 141 10.65 7.23 12.92
C GLN A 141 12.03 7.02 13.58
N GLN A 142 12.13 6.11 14.54
CA GLN A 142 13.39 5.79 15.21
C GLN A 142 14.46 5.30 14.23
N LEU A 143 14.09 4.50 13.23
CA LEU A 143 15.02 4.04 12.20
C LEU A 143 15.59 5.22 11.40
N VAL A 144 14.74 6.16 10.98
CA VAL A 144 15.18 7.35 10.22
C VAL A 144 16.07 8.26 11.08
N GLU A 145 15.73 8.46 12.35
CA GLU A 145 16.55 9.22 13.30
C GLU A 145 17.95 8.59 13.49
N GLN A 146 18.01 7.26 13.61
CA GLN A 146 19.29 6.54 13.69
C GLN A 146 20.13 6.70 12.43
N MET A 147 19.52 6.63 11.24
CA MET A 147 20.20 6.87 9.97
C MET A 147 20.74 8.31 9.88
N ALA A 148 19.94 9.29 10.27
CA ALA A 148 20.34 10.70 10.31
C ALA A 148 21.51 10.94 11.28
N HIS A 149 21.49 10.29 12.45
CA HIS A 149 22.59 10.39 13.42
C HIS A 149 23.92 9.88 12.85
N ARG A 150 23.92 8.79 12.06
CA ARG A 150 25.14 8.21 11.45
C ARG A 150 25.86 9.19 10.53
N VAL A 151 25.13 10.11 9.90
CA VAL A 151 25.68 11.07 8.92
C VAL A 151 25.87 12.48 9.50
N SER A 152 25.60 12.68 10.79
CA SER A 152 25.62 13.99 11.45
C SER A 152 26.99 14.68 11.48
N GLY A 153 28.08 13.92 11.34
CA GLY A 153 29.45 14.46 11.28
C GLY A 153 29.88 14.95 9.89
N LEU A 154 29.06 14.78 8.85
CA LEU A 154 29.37 15.17 7.48
C LEU A 154 28.93 16.61 7.19
N PRO A 155 29.55 17.30 6.20
CA PRO A 155 29.02 18.52 5.64
C PRO A 155 27.56 18.32 5.18
N GLU A 156 26.71 19.32 5.43
CA GLU A 156 25.26 19.29 5.21
C GLU A 156 24.81 18.59 3.92
N GLN A 157 25.37 18.98 2.77
CA GLN A 157 24.99 18.41 1.47
C GLN A 157 25.40 16.93 1.35
N GLN A 158 26.54 16.56 1.93
CA GLN A 158 27.02 15.17 1.96
C GLN A 158 26.16 14.33 2.91
N ALA A 159 25.82 14.85 4.09
CA ALA A 159 24.93 14.19 5.04
C ALA A 159 23.56 13.91 4.41
N ARG A 160 22.96 14.92 3.77
CA ARG A 160 21.69 14.79 3.04
C ARG A 160 21.78 13.75 1.92
N GLY A 161 22.83 13.81 1.11
CA GLY A 161 23.04 12.87 0.00
C GLY A 161 23.19 11.43 0.50
N ALA A 162 23.99 11.22 1.55
CA ALA A 162 24.19 9.92 2.17
C ALA A 162 22.87 9.35 2.74
N LEU A 163 22.09 10.16 3.47
CA LEU A 163 20.81 9.75 4.02
C LEU A 163 19.82 9.33 2.92
N ILE A 164 19.72 10.11 1.83
CA ILE A 164 18.86 9.77 0.69
C ILE A 164 19.30 8.44 0.06
N LEU A 165 20.60 8.24 -0.17
CA LEU A 165 21.12 7.00 -0.74
C LEU A 165 20.83 5.79 0.15
N GLU A 166 20.98 5.93 1.47
CA GLU A 166 20.68 4.87 2.44
C GLU A 166 19.18 4.52 2.43
N LEU A 167 18.29 5.52 2.45
CA LEU A 167 16.84 5.33 2.35
C LEU A 167 16.43 4.66 1.03
N CYS A 168 17.00 5.08 -0.10
CA CYS A 168 16.76 4.45 -1.41
C CYS A 168 17.24 3.00 -1.43
N SER A 169 18.40 2.71 -0.83
CA SER A 169 18.94 1.35 -0.72
C SER A 169 18.02 0.45 0.12
N LEU A 170 17.55 0.94 1.26
CA LEU A 170 16.61 0.23 2.12
C LEU A 170 15.28 -0.03 1.41
N SER A 171 14.72 0.99 0.75
CA SER A 171 13.50 0.85 -0.06
C SER A 171 13.65 -0.23 -1.14
N ALA A 172 14.78 -0.25 -1.85
CA ALA A 172 15.08 -1.27 -2.86
C ALA A 172 15.21 -2.67 -2.25
N ALA A 173 15.82 -2.80 -1.07
CA ALA A 173 15.91 -4.08 -0.35
C ALA A 173 14.53 -4.60 0.07
N LEU A 174 13.71 -3.75 0.71
CA LEU A 174 12.35 -4.09 1.13
C LEU A 174 11.47 -4.49 -0.06
N ARG A 175 11.57 -3.76 -1.18
CA ARG A 175 10.86 -4.11 -2.42
C ARG A 175 11.25 -5.50 -2.92
N ARG A 176 12.55 -5.84 -2.95
CA ARG A 176 13.01 -7.18 -3.39
C ARG A 176 12.55 -8.29 -2.45
N ILE A 177 12.54 -8.04 -1.14
CA ILE A 177 12.02 -8.99 -0.16
C ILE A 177 10.52 -9.22 -0.41
N ALA A 178 9.73 -8.15 -0.55
CA ALA A 178 8.31 -8.26 -0.82
C ALA A 178 8.01 -8.99 -2.15
N SER A 179 8.79 -8.68 -3.19
CA SER A 179 8.75 -9.35 -4.50
C SER A 179 9.01 -10.86 -4.37
N GLY A 180 10.10 -11.25 -3.71
CA GLY A 180 10.45 -12.66 -3.50
C GLY A 180 9.40 -13.43 -2.70
N LEU A 181 8.77 -12.79 -1.71
CA LEU A 181 7.66 -13.38 -0.96
C LEU A 181 6.39 -13.58 -1.81
N CYS A 182 6.18 -12.77 -2.85
CA CYS A 182 5.04 -12.90 -3.77
C CYS A 182 5.28 -13.90 -4.90
N THR A 183 6.53 -14.12 -5.30
CA THR A 183 6.87 -15.01 -6.42
C THR A 183 7.16 -16.44 -5.98
N GLY A 184 7.35 -16.68 -4.67
CA GLY A 184 7.66 -18.00 -4.14
C GLY A 184 9.05 -18.50 -4.54
N GLU A 185 9.98 -17.60 -4.89
CA GLU A 185 11.37 -17.96 -5.18
C GLU A 185 12.09 -18.36 -3.88
N GLU A 186 11.84 -19.58 -3.41
CA GLU A 186 12.86 -20.36 -2.71
C GLU A 186 13.94 -20.68 -3.75
N GLN A 187 15.02 -19.90 -3.77
CA GLN A 187 16.28 -20.30 -4.42
C GLN A 187 16.99 -21.34 -3.57
#